data_AF-A0A9R1RQD4-F1
#
_entry.id   AF-A0A9R1RQD4-F1
#
_cell.length_a   1.000
_cell.length_b   1.000
_cell.length_c   1.000
_cell.angle_alpha   90.00
_cell.angle_beta   90.00
_cell.angle_gamma   90.00
#
_symmetry.space_group_name_H-M   'P 1'
#
loop_
_entity.id
_entity.type
_entity.pdbx_description
1 polymer ?
#
loop_
_entity_poly.entity_id
_entity_poly.type
_entity_poly.pdbx_seq_one_letter_code
_entity_poly.pdbx_strand_id
1 'polypeptide(L)'
;MSHDILTMHCKQYLVLAPAALHTAHRVVTSGWGDMDTAYTTMLPALLLRMIHNQIWISLSRHQTARRKHIIVDRGLEFEQVDRESSWDDQIILMTLFFYLAYATIPSVRLMPMWETKGAIIMALLHIGPVEFLYYWFHRALHHHFLYSRYHSHHHASIVTEPITCK
;
A
#
# COMPACT_ATOMS: atom_id res chain seq x y z
N MET A 1 -21.21 6.62 -13.57
CA MET A 1 -20.61 6.53 -12.22
C MET A 1 -19.95 5.18 -11.98
N SER A 2 -20.67 4.04 -11.89
CA SER A 2 -20.03 2.71 -11.71
C SER A 2 -19.06 2.33 -12.85
N HIS A 3 -19.43 2.63 -14.11
CA HIS A 3 -18.58 2.37 -15.28
C HIS A 3 -17.27 3.20 -15.27
N ASP A 4 -17.32 4.43 -14.78
CA ASP A 4 -16.18 5.35 -14.75
C ASP A 4 -15.17 4.97 -13.65
N ILE A 5 -15.67 4.54 -12.48
CA ILE A 5 -14.86 4.08 -11.35
C ILE A 5 -14.08 2.80 -11.71
N LEU A 6 -14.75 1.84 -12.36
CA LEU A 6 -14.11 0.60 -12.81
C LEU A 6 -13.02 0.88 -13.86
N THR A 7 -13.28 1.84 -14.74
CA THR A 7 -12.33 2.23 -15.80
C THR A 7 -11.12 2.98 -15.23
N MET A 8 -11.29 3.81 -14.19
CA MET A 8 -10.17 4.44 -13.48
C MET A 8 -9.32 3.42 -12.70
N HIS A 9 -9.95 2.49 -11.98
CA HIS A 9 -9.25 1.40 -11.29
C HIS A 9 -8.47 0.51 -12.27
N CYS A 10 -8.93 0.33 -13.51
CA CYS A 10 -8.15 -0.45 -14.48
C CYS A 10 -6.92 0.34 -15.01
N LYS A 11 -7.06 1.66 -15.18
CA LYS A 11 -5.99 2.53 -15.69
C LYS A 11 -4.83 2.71 -14.72
N GLN A 12 -5.07 2.65 -13.40
CA GLN A 12 -4.00 2.84 -12.41
C GLN A 12 -2.87 1.82 -12.56
N TYR A 13 -3.17 0.58 -12.96
CA TYR A 13 -2.17 -0.46 -13.17
C TYR A 13 -1.30 -0.24 -14.41
N LEU A 14 -1.68 0.66 -15.33
CA LEU A 14 -0.85 1.03 -16.48
C LEU A 14 0.52 1.58 -16.03
N VAL A 15 0.59 2.20 -14.85
CA VAL A 15 1.85 2.69 -14.26
C VAL A 15 2.86 1.56 -14.01
N LEU A 16 2.38 0.32 -13.87
CA LEU A 16 3.21 -0.87 -13.66
C LEU A 16 3.67 -1.51 -14.99
N ALA A 17 3.15 -1.05 -16.14
CA ALA A 17 3.49 -1.63 -17.45
C ALA A 17 4.99 -1.64 -17.75
N PRO A 18 5.79 -0.58 -17.47
CA PRO A 18 7.23 -0.62 -17.68
C PRO A 18 7.92 -1.71 -16.86
N ALA A 19 7.53 -1.88 -15.58
CA ALA A 19 8.08 -2.90 -14.71
C ALA A 19 7.70 -4.32 -15.18
N ALA A 20 6.46 -4.51 -15.63
CA ALA A 20 5.98 -5.77 -16.18
C ALA A 20 6.71 -6.15 -17.48
N LEU A 21 6.87 -5.20 -18.40
CA LEU A 21 7.59 -5.41 -19.67
C LEU A 21 9.07 -5.70 -19.44
N HIS A 22 9.72 -4.97 -18.54
CA HIS A 22 11.12 -5.22 -18.18
C HIS A 22 11.31 -6.60 -17.55
N THR A 23 10.39 -7.02 -16.67
CA THR A 23 10.38 -8.37 -16.10
C THR A 23 10.25 -9.43 -17.19
N ALA A 24 9.25 -9.28 -18.07
CA ALA A 24 9.00 -10.22 -19.17
C ALA A 24 10.21 -10.33 -20.10
N HIS A 25 10.80 -9.19 -20.49
CA HIS A 25 12.00 -9.16 -21.30
C HIS A 25 13.15 -9.94 -20.65
N ARG A 26 13.47 -9.67 -19.37
CA ARG A 26 14.53 -10.37 -18.65
C ARG A 26 14.29 -11.88 -18.55
N VAL A 27 13.06 -12.29 -18.27
CA VAL A 27 12.69 -13.71 -18.21
C VAL A 27 12.89 -14.38 -19.56
N VAL A 28 12.51 -13.72 -20.65
CA VAL A 28 12.67 -14.25 -22.01
C VAL A 28 14.13 -14.31 -22.44
N THR A 29 14.95 -13.31 -22.11
CA THR A 29 16.34 -13.24 -22.57
C THR A 29 17.33 -14.01 -21.71
N SER A 30 17.13 -14.03 -20.39
CA SER A 30 18.09 -14.54 -19.41
C SER A 30 17.58 -15.76 -18.64
N GLY A 31 16.28 -16.08 -18.77
CA GLY A 31 15.64 -17.13 -17.99
C GLY A 31 15.41 -16.73 -16.52
N TRP A 32 14.59 -17.51 -15.83
CA TRP A 32 14.25 -17.27 -14.41
C TRP A 32 15.43 -17.47 -13.46
N GLY A 33 16.40 -18.33 -13.82
CA GLY A 33 17.52 -18.71 -12.95
C GLY A 33 18.60 -17.64 -12.81
N ASP A 34 18.62 -16.64 -13.69
CA ASP A 34 19.60 -15.54 -13.69
C ASP A 34 19.10 -14.30 -12.93
N MET A 35 17.92 -14.38 -12.31
CA MET A 35 17.34 -13.29 -11.55
C MET A 35 18.00 -13.21 -10.17
N ASP A 36 18.52 -12.03 -9.83
CA ASP A 36 19.09 -11.82 -8.50
C ASP A 36 18.02 -11.92 -7.41
N THR A 37 18.51 -12.15 -6.21
CA THR A 37 17.71 -12.36 -5.01
C THR A 37 16.78 -11.18 -4.70
N ALA A 38 17.25 -9.94 -4.90
CA ALA A 38 16.45 -8.74 -4.63
C ALA A 38 15.27 -8.63 -5.61
N TYR A 39 15.48 -8.92 -6.89
CA TYR A 39 14.40 -8.91 -7.88
C TYR A 39 13.39 -10.03 -7.66
N THR A 40 13.88 -11.24 -7.35
CA THR A 40 13.03 -12.43 -7.15
C THR A 40 12.10 -12.29 -5.93
N THR A 41 12.52 -11.52 -4.93
CA THR A 41 11.73 -11.28 -3.71
C THR A 41 10.69 -10.17 -3.83
N MET A 42 10.76 -9.31 -4.85
CA MET A 42 9.79 -8.22 -5.03
C MET A 42 8.36 -8.75 -5.17
N LEU A 43 8.14 -9.72 -6.07
CA LEU A 43 6.80 -10.25 -6.32
C LEU A 43 6.22 -10.95 -5.06
N PRO A 44 6.94 -11.87 -4.39
CA PRO A 44 6.49 -12.40 -3.10
C PRO A 44 6.19 -11.33 -2.04
N ALA A 45 7.01 -10.28 -1.94
CA ALA A 45 6.79 -9.19 -0.97
C ALA A 45 5.51 -8.40 -1.28
N LEU A 46 5.23 -8.12 -2.56
CA LEU A 46 4.02 -7.43 -3.00
C LEU A 46 2.77 -8.30 -2.78
N LEU A 47 2.83 -9.59 -3.11
CA LEU A 47 1.74 -10.54 -2.85
C LEU A 47 1.46 -10.68 -1.36
N LEU A 48 2.51 -10.77 -0.53
CA LEU A 48 2.35 -10.81 0.91
C LEU A 48 1.65 -9.54 1.44
N ARG A 49 1.96 -8.37 0.87
CA ARG A 49 1.25 -7.13 1.20
C ARG A 49 -0.21 -7.15 0.80
N MET A 50 -0.55 -7.68 -0.38
CA MET A 50 -1.94 -7.88 -0.79
C MET A 50 -2.69 -8.77 0.20
N ILE A 51 -2.13 -9.94 0.51
CA ILE A 51 -2.73 -10.90 1.45
C ILE A 51 -2.90 -10.26 2.84
N HIS A 52 -1.88 -9.57 3.33
CA HIS A 52 -1.92 -8.88 4.61
C HIS A 52 -3.05 -7.85 4.67
N ASN A 53 -3.21 -7.02 3.64
CA ASN A 53 -4.29 -6.03 3.59
C ASN A 53 -5.67 -6.72 3.60
N GLN A 54 -5.86 -7.76 2.80
CA GLN A 54 -7.12 -8.49 2.75
C GLN A 54 -7.47 -9.19 4.07
N ILE A 55 -6.47 -9.72 4.78
CA ILE A 55 -6.67 -10.32 6.11
C ILE A 55 -7.18 -9.26 7.10
N TRP A 56 -6.55 -8.09 7.17
CA TRP A 56 -6.96 -7.06 8.13
C TRP A 56 -8.34 -6.47 7.81
N ILE A 57 -8.63 -6.20 6.54
CA ILE A 57 -9.95 -5.73 6.11
C ILE A 57 -11.01 -6.76 6.51
N SER A 58 -10.77 -8.03 6.21
CA SER A 58 -11.69 -9.12 6.55
C SER A 58 -11.90 -9.23 8.07
N LEU A 59 -10.82 -9.12 8.86
CA LEU A 59 -10.89 -9.19 10.30
C LEU A 59 -11.68 -8.02 10.91
N SER A 60 -11.41 -6.79 10.45
CA SER A 60 -12.14 -5.60 10.91
C SER A 60 -13.65 -5.68 10.58
N ARG A 61 -13.98 -6.09 9.35
CA ARG A 61 -15.37 -6.27 8.93
C ARG A 61 -16.07 -7.38 9.71
N HIS A 62 -15.37 -8.48 9.98
CA HIS A 62 -15.89 -9.57 10.81
C HIS A 62 -16.19 -9.08 12.24
N GLN A 63 -15.28 -8.33 12.86
CA GLN A 63 -15.49 -7.75 14.20
C GLN A 63 -16.69 -6.79 14.22
N THR A 64 -16.82 -5.95 13.21
CA THR A 64 -17.96 -5.04 13.04
C THR A 64 -19.28 -5.80 12.91
N ALA A 65 -19.32 -6.85 12.09
CA ALA A 65 -20.51 -7.68 11.87
C ALA A 65 -20.99 -8.41 13.13
N ARG A 66 -20.07 -8.76 14.05
CA ARG A 66 -20.40 -9.42 15.32
C ARG A 66 -21.07 -8.49 16.34
N ARG A 67 -21.06 -7.17 16.11
CA ARG A 67 -21.69 -6.12 16.95
C ARG A 67 -21.35 -6.16 18.45
N LYS A 68 -20.27 -6.83 18.85
CA LYS A 68 -19.90 -6.99 20.27
C LYS A 68 -19.21 -5.75 20.85
N HIS A 69 -18.58 -4.95 20.00
CA HIS A 69 -17.73 -3.82 20.38
C HIS A 69 -18.07 -2.53 19.62
N ILE A 70 -19.31 -2.38 19.14
CA ILE A 70 -19.72 -1.19 18.39
C ILE A 70 -20.08 -0.05 19.35
N ILE A 71 -19.53 1.14 19.08
CA ILE A 71 -19.81 2.37 19.83
C ILE A 71 -21.06 3.07 19.27
N VAL A 72 -21.24 3.00 17.95
CA VAL A 72 -22.36 3.57 17.21
C VAL A 72 -23.14 2.43 16.57
N ASP A 73 -24.47 2.43 16.73
CA ASP A 73 -25.35 1.41 16.14
C ASP A 73 -25.61 1.68 14.65
N ARG A 74 -24.54 1.63 13.84
CA ARG A 74 -24.56 1.75 12.38
C ARG A 74 -23.65 0.69 11.75
N GLY A 75 -24.05 0.21 10.57
CA GLY A 75 -23.32 -0.77 9.80
C GLY A 75 -22.29 -0.13 8.86
N LEU A 76 -21.53 -1.00 8.18
CA LEU A 76 -20.69 -0.61 7.05
C LEU A 76 -21.57 -0.48 5.80
N GLU A 77 -21.76 0.76 5.34
CA GLU A 77 -22.56 1.08 4.15
C GLU A 77 -21.74 0.93 2.86
N PHE A 78 -22.41 0.67 1.74
CA PHE A 78 -21.74 0.50 0.43
C PHE A 78 -20.98 1.76 0.01
N GLU A 79 -21.50 2.95 0.29
CA GLU A 79 -20.83 4.22 -0.02
C GLU A 79 -19.51 4.38 0.74
N GLN A 80 -19.43 3.83 1.97
CA GLN A 80 -18.17 3.81 2.70
C GLN A 80 -17.18 2.82 2.07
N VAL A 81 -17.66 1.63 1.69
CA VAL A 81 -16.83 0.63 1.01
C VAL A 81 -16.24 1.19 -0.29
N ASP A 82 -17.04 1.84 -1.12
CA ASP A 82 -16.60 2.41 -2.40
C ASP A 82 -15.58 3.54 -2.22
N ARG A 83 -15.66 4.28 -1.10
CA ARG A 83 -14.71 5.35 -0.77
C ARG A 83 -13.39 4.83 -0.21
N GLU A 84 -13.42 3.67 0.45
CA GLU A 84 -12.29 3.10 1.20
C GLU A 84 -11.70 1.86 0.50
N SER A 85 -12.11 1.59 -0.74
CA SER A 85 -11.67 0.43 -1.53
C SER A 85 -10.32 0.60 -2.22
N SER A 86 -9.55 1.66 -1.94
CA SER A 86 -8.24 1.95 -2.57
C SER A 86 -7.08 1.22 -1.87
N TRP A 87 -7.31 0.00 -1.41
CA TRP A 87 -6.36 -0.81 -0.64
C TRP A 87 -5.10 -1.19 -1.44
N ASP A 88 -5.16 -1.10 -2.76
CA ASP A 88 -4.12 -1.44 -3.72
C ASP A 88 -3.20 -0.27 -4.09
N ASP A 89 -3.56 0.98 -3.76
CA ASP A 89 -2.71 2.16 -3.96
C ASP A 89 -1.33 1.98 -3.33
N GLN A 90 -1.28 1.45 -2.11
CA GLN A 90 -0.01 1.18 -1.42
C GLN A 90 0.83 0.13 -2.15
N ILE A 91 0.19 -0.87 -2.77
CA ILE A 91 0.88 -1.94 -3.50
C ILE A 91 1.45 -1.40 -4.81
N ILE A 92 0.69 -0.56 -5.51
CA ILE A 92 1.16 0.14 -6.71
C ILE A 92 2.37 1.03 -6.37
N LEU A 93 2.25 1.84 -5.31
CA LEU A 93 3.33 2.70 -4.85
C LEU A 93 4.57 1.89 -4.45
N MET A 94 4.40 0.80 -3.69
CA MET A 94 5.51 -0.05 -3.28
C MET A 94 6.19 -0.72 -4.49
N THR A 95 5.41 -1.15 -5.48
CA THR A 95 5.93 -1.73 -6.72
C THR A 95 6.80 -0.71 -7.46
N LEU A 96 6.34 0.53 -7.57
CA LEU A 96 7.09 1.62 -8.18
C LEU A 96 8.39 1.90 -7.42
N PHE A 97 8.34 2.00 -6.09
CA PHE A 97 9.54 2.21 -5.29
C PHE A 97 10.55 1.09 -5.42
N PHE A 98 10.13 -0.17 -5.34
CA PHE A 98 11.02 -1.32 -5.51
C PHE A 98 11.65 -1.35 -6.89
N TYR A 99 10.84 -1.14 -7.94
CA TYR A 99 11.34 -1.13 -9.31
C TYR A 99 12.32 0.03 -9.56
N LEU A 100 11.97 1.25 -9.12
CA LEU A 100 12.85 2.41 -9.28
C LEU A 100 14.15 2.25 -8.49
N ALA A 101 14.09 1.79 -7.24
CA ALA A 101 15.29 1.53 -6.45
C ALA A 101 16.18 0.49 -7.13
N TYR A 102 15.61 -0.59 -7.65
CA TYR A 102 16.34 -1.62 -8.38
C TYR A 102 16.97 -1.10 -9.69
N ALA A 103 16.24 -0.26 -10.43
CA ALA A 103 16.70 0.29 -11.70
C ALA A 103 17.79 1.35 -11.52
N THR A 104 17.75 2.12 -10.43
CA THR A 104 18.61 3.30 -10.23
C THR A 104 19.75 3.10 -9.25
N ILE A 105 19.66 2.12 -8.33
CA ILE A 105 20.66 1.88 -7.29
C ILE A 105 21.32 0.52 -7.54
N PRO A 106 22.52 0.47 -8.16
CA PRO A 106 23.18 -0.79 -8.51
C PRO A 106 23.39 -1.73 -7.31
N SER A 107 23.65 -1.17 -6.12
CA SER A 107 23.86 -1.92 -4.88
C SER A 107 22.65 -2.72 -4.43
N VAL A 108 21.42 -2.40 -4.88
CA VAL A 108 20.21 -3.17 -4.53
C VAL A 108 20.31 -4.61 -5.01
N ARG A 109 20.95 -4.85 -6.17
CA ARG A 109 21.16 -6.19 -6.73
C ARG A 109 22.06 -7.08 -5.86
N LEU A 110 22.86 -6.46 -5.00
CA LEU A 110 23.81 -7.12 -4.12
C LEU A 110 23.27 -7.28 -2.69
N MET A 111 22.04 -6.84 -2.43
CA MET A 111 21.48 -6.91 -1.08
C MET A 111 21.23 -8.37 -0.69
N PRO A 112 21.71 -8.80 0.49
CA PRO A 112 21.39 -10.11 1.02
C PRO A 112 19.90 -10.19 1.36
N MET A 113 19.38 -11.41 1.45
CA MET A 113 18.01 -11.65 1.94
C MET A 113 17.75 -11.09 3.33
N TRP A 114 18.78 -11.05 4.17
CA TRP A 114 18.69 -10.60 5.55
C TRP A 114 19.98 -9.90 5.95
N GLU A 115 19.85 -8.75 6.60
CA GLU A 115 20.95 -8.08 7.27
C GLU A 115 20.46 -7.36 8.53
N THR A 116 20.91 -7.83 9.69
CA THR A 116 20.41 -7.35 10.99
C THR A 116 20.70 -5.86 11.20
N LYS A 117 21.85 -5.36 10.75
CA LYS A 117 22.15 -3.91 10.83
C LYS A 117 21.19 -3.10 9.98
N GLY A 118 20.85 -3.60 8.80
CA GLY A 118 19.85 -2.99 7.92
C GLY A 118 18.47 -2.95 8.57
N ALA A 119 18.06 -4.03 9.24
CA ALA A 119 16.81 -4.08 9.99
C ALA A 119 16.77 -3.05 11.15
N ILE A 120 17.87 -2.91 11.90
CA ILE A 120 18.00 -1.91 12.97
C ILE A 120 17.91 -0.48 12.39
N ILE A 121 18.64 -0.19 11.32
CA ILE A 121 18.60 1.11 10.65
C ILE A 121 17.19 1.42 10.15
N MET A 122 16.51 0.45 9.52
CA MET A 122 15.14 0.59 9.05
C MET A 122 14.19 0.91 10.21
N ALA A 123 14.31 0.19 11.34
CA ALA A 123 13.50 0.45 12.52
C ALA A 123 13.73 1.87 13.07
N LEU A 124 14.98 2.33 13.17
CA LEU A 124 15.32 3.67 13.64
C LEU A 124 14.83 4.78 12.69
N LEU A 125 14.98 4.57 11.38
CA LEU A 125 14.45 5.48 10.36
C LEU A 125 12.91 5.55 10.43
N HIS A 126 12.26 4.44 10.73
CA HIS A 126 10.81 4.40 10.88
C HIS A 126 10.36 5.18 12.12
N ILE A 127 10.79 4.76 13.31
CA ILE A 127 10.32 5.35 14.59
C ILE A 127 10.80 6.79 14.82
N GLY A 128 11.83 7.24 14.07
CA GLY A 128 12.31 8.62 14.13
C GLY A 128 11.77 9.46 12.96
N PRO A 129 12.52 9.57 11.85
CA PRO A 129 12.13 10.42 10.71
C PRO A 129 10.74 10.16 10.14
N VAL A 130 10.34 8.90 9.92
CA VAL A 130 9.05 8.61 9.26
C VAL A 130 7.88 9.01 10.16
N GLU A 131 7.90 8.65 11.43
CA GLU A 131 6.87 9.06 12.40
C GLU A 131 6.80 10.58 12.55
N PHE A 132 7.96 11.26 12.60
CA PHE A 132 8.01 12.71 12.65
C PHE A 132 7.33 13.35 11.42
N LEU A 133 7.67 12.89 10.22
CA LEU A 133 7.08 13.39 8.98
C LEU A 133 5.58 13.07 8.92
N TYR A 134 5.18 11.87 9.31
CA TYR A 134 3.78 11.44 9.39
C TYR A 134 2.96 12.38 10.27
N TYR A 135 3.46 12.68 11.48
CA TYR A 135 2.77 13.59 12.40
C TYR A 135 2.54 14.97 11.79
N TRP A 136 3.59 15.59 11.24
CA TRP A 136 3.47 16.93 10.67
C TRP A 136 2.63 16.96 9.41
N PHE A 137 2.74 15.95 8.56
CA PHE A 137 1.93 15.82 7.37
C PHE A 137 0.45 15.65 7.72
N HIS A 138 0.13 14.76 8.66
CA HIS A 138 -1.23 14.61 9.16
C HIS A 138 -1.74 15.93 9.75
N ARG A 139 -0.95 16.62 10.57
CA ARG A 139 -1.31 17.94 11.10
C ARG A 139 -1.58 18.96 9.98
N ALA A 140 -0.80 18.96 8.91
CA ALA A 140 -1.02 19.82 7.75
C ALA A 140 -2.32 19.48 7.02
N LEU A 141 -2.66 18.19 6.88
CA LEU A 141 -3.92 17.73 6.28
C LEU A 141 -5.17 18.24 7.02
N HIS A 142 -5.04 18.60 8.29
CA HIS A 142 -6.12 19.24 9.07
C HIS A 142 -6.29 20.75 8.80
N HIS A 143 -5.41 21.37 8.03
CA HIS A 143 -5.59 22.75 7.61
C HIS A 143 -6.75 22.85 6.61
N HIS A 144 -7.67 23.82 6.76
CA HIS A 144 -8.97 23.90 6.05
C HIS A 144 -8.92 23.55 4.56
N PHE A 145 -7.92 24.08 3.83
CA PHE A 145 -7.74 23.81 2.41
C PHE A 145 -7.47 22.33 2.09
N LEU A 146 -6.56 21.70 2.85
CA LEU A 146 -6.20 20.30 2.68
C LEU A 146 -7.26 19.38 3.29
N TYR A 147 -7.87 19.80 4.39
CA TYR A 147 -8.91 19.05 5.06
C TYR A 147 -10.09 18.82 4.12
N SER A 148 -10.66 19.90 3.58
CA SER A 148 -11.85 19.82 2.71
C SER A 148 -11.64 18.94 1.48
N ARG A 149 -10.42 18.90 0.93
CA ARG A 149 -10.11 18.22 -0.35
C ARG A 149 -9.55 16.81 -0.20
N TYR A 150 -8.79 16.56 0.85
CA TYR A 150 -7.96 15.35 0.96
C TYR A 150 -8.14 14.60 2.26
N HIS A 151 -8.69 15.21 3.32
CA HIS A 151 -8.76 14.57 4.64
C HIS A 151 -10.18 14.41 5.20
N SER A 152 -11.14 15.21 4.74
CA SER A 152 -12.54 15.20 5.17
C SER A 152 -13.19 13.83 4.97
N HIS A 153 -12.91 13.17 3.85
CA HIS A 153 -13.42 11.84 3.51
C HIS A 153 -12.98 10.77 4.51
N HIS A 154 -11.75 10.82 5.02
CA HIS A 154 -11.26 9.92 6.07
C HIS A 154 -11.98 10.15 7.40
N HIS A 155 -12.45 11.37 7.66
CA HIS A 155 -13.25 11.70 8.85
C HIS A 155 -14.74 11.37 8.71
N ALA A 156 -15.19 11.05 7.51
CA ALA A 156 -16.57 10.67 7.23
C ALA A 156 -16.82 9.15 7.42
N SER A 157 -15.82 8.38 7.84
CA SER A 157 -15.93 6.96 8.16
C SER A 157 -16.68 6.78 9.47
N ILE A 158 -17.80 6.04 9.42
CA ILE A 158 -18.61 5.72 10.60
C ILE A 158 -18.08 4.43 11.23
N VAL A 159 -17.72 3.46 10.39
CA VAL A 159 -17.03 2.23 10.78
C VAL A 159 -15.55 2.42 10.47
N THR A 160 -14.66 2.16 11.42
CA THR A 160 -13.21 2.25 11.17
C THR A 160 -12.74 1.02 10.41
N GLU A 161 -12.19 1.21 9.20
CA GLU A 161 -11.50 0.16 8.45
C GLU A 161 -9.98 0.31 8.62
N PRO A 162 -9.18 -0.77 8.49
CA PRO A 162 -7.72 -0.68 8.69
C PRO A 162 -7.02 0.29 7.73
N ILE A 163 -7.63 0.56 6.58
CA ILE A 163 -7.13 1.49 5.56
C ILE A 163 -7.33 2.95 5.98
N THR A 164 -8.35 3.22 6.79
CA THR A 164 -8.77 4.56 7.23
C THR A 164 -8.64 4.79 8.73
N CYS A 165 -8.22 3.77 9.47
CA CYS A 165 -8.02 3.81 10.91
C CYS A 165 -6.91 4.81 11.26
N LYS A 166 -7.16 5.59 12.31
CA LYS A 166 -6.17 6.47 12.94
C LYS A 166 -5.21 5.70 13.83
#